data_AF-B4JFB8-F1
#
_entry.id   AF-B4JFB8-F1
#
_cell.length_a   1.000
_cell.length_b   1.000
_cell.length_c   1.000
_cell.angle_alpha   90.00
_cell.angle_beta   90.00
_cell.angle_gamma   90.00
#
_symmetry.space_group_name_H-M   'P 1'
#
loop_
_entity.id
_entity.type
_entity.pdbx_description
1 polymer ?
#
loop_
_entity_poly.entity_id
_entity_poly.type
_entity_poly.pdbx_seq_one_letter_code
_entity_poly.pdbx_strand_id
1 'polypeptide(L)'
;MPCFKQEKSIDFRSRRDKSNTRDLMAPKAVRPRAIKHHGLFGMAIASQHLIVDEKWTPASLTEQFTKFTELLTCRVIYKRHETKAHRRRLCAESQRYKSLCADGRIKLQKISQGNNTHKIRNFLIRHKDMQRLYQKMPIHQVVDNINQRTFTMRKERDRLQCRLEQVKAEYKKLLLDYSDVECRIKYENEFVLDEQLKSRVLLKKIENSNVRLKAIKTINNTYKKMLQVLMQDEIFYEPILRSLDGDMEDQSNFIKHILYLGMPAISKFRKLNSEFRQMDERSRENLRAKLAILASLKKPVAIGPPPEVQIKQIATADPKRYVRETESMLILKTELRSIEKTIQRLRLKTLCSQAKEIYPRIKNQVENNEHLHYQIEKDRQNRTMLINKMKYASVMKGVLLNNLSEEEINRLERIKDLKRILKGDEEFEQETVEHIKNRGDAFVLIRIRLWNLIEILRHIDRDPKMFRSQYPNSYLKLPLLKFDLHNVYAAPPELYEEDTEKIMNLLKRKVYKLMKSYKAIKRSDKDNSREKYHIEFLNTINYNPYIDEDEGHGAIVGEDLLQAQKTLANIPDRKQIKAQSSRLVEDHAKLDER
;
A
#
# COMPACT_ATOMS: atom_id res chain seq x y z
N MET A 1 -38.02 14.90 -32.97
CA MET A 1 -38.11 15.71 -34.19
C MET A 1 -38.70 14.85 -35.27
N PRO A 2 -39.78 15.29 -35.95
CA PRO A 2 -40.38 14.49 -37.00
C PRO A 2 -39.42 14.48 -38.18
N CYS A 3 -39.04 13.27 -38.60
CA CYS A 3 -38.32 13.04 -39.83
C CYS A 3 -39.11 13.68 -40.97
N PHE A 4 -38.44 14.60 -41.69
CA PHE A 4 -38.93 15.07 -42.97
C PHE A 4 -39.25 13.85 -43.82
N LYS A 5 -40.54 13.65 -44.11
CA LYS A 5 -40.96 12.93 -45.31
C LYS A 5 -40.38 13.75 -46.46
N GLN A 6 -39.19 13.38 -46.93
CA GLN A 6 -38.74 13.83 -48.23
C GLN A 6 -39.65 13.13 -49.24
N GLU A 7 -40.73 13.85 -49.55
CA GLU A 7 -41.53 13.64 -50.73
C GLU A 7 -40.61 13.55 -51.94
N LYS A 8 -41.02 12.68 -52.86
CA LYS A 8 -40.46 12.49 -54.18
C LYS A 8 -40.07 13.83 -54.81
N SER A 9 -38.78 14.13 -54.90
CA SER A 9 -38.31 15.22 -55.75
C SER A 9 -36.91 14.95 -56.28
N ILE A 10 -36.73 13.82 -56.95
CA ILE A 10 -35.70 13.70 -57.98
C ILE A 10 -36.37 13.09 -59.21
N ASP A 11 -37.24 13.90 -59.83
CA ASP A 11 -37.44 13.81 -61.27
C ASP A 11 -36.10 14.15 -61.93
N PHE A 12 -35.24 13.14 -62.08
CA PHE A 12 -34.12 13.24 -62.99
C PHE A 12 -34.72 13.22 -64.40
N ARG A 13 -35.11 14.41 -64.89
CA ARG A 13 -35.48 14.62 -66.29
C ARG A 13 -34.34 14.10 -67.16
N SER A 14 -34.54 12.92 -67.73
CA SER A 14 -33.79 12.44 -68.88
C SER A 14 -33.77 13.56 -69.92
N ARG A 15 -32.57 14.00 -70.30
CA ARG A 15 -32.35 14.95 -71.39
C ARG A 15 -33.18 14.49 -72.59
N ARG A 16 -34.01 15.40 -73.12
CA ARG A 16 -34.70 15.23 -74.40
C ARG A 16 -33.67 14.89 -75.49
N ASP A 17 -33.60 13.62 -75.86
CA ASP A 17 -33.03 13.22 -77.14
C ASP A 17 -34.06 13.52 -78.22
N LYS A 18 -33.86 14.64 -78.93
CA LYS A 18 -34.51 14.91 -80.20
C LYS A 18 -33.76 14.13 -81.28
N SER A 19 -34.25 12.96 -81.66
CA SER A 19 -34.10 12.47 -83.04
C SER A 19 -35.25 11.52 -83.39
N ASN A 20 -35.98 11.92 -84.43
CA ASN A 20 -37.01 11.15 -85.11
C ASN A 20 -36.44 9.83 -85.66
N THR A 21 -37.31 8.83 -85.80
CA THR A 21 -37.10 7.50 -86.38
C THR A 21 -36.39 6.47 -85.49
N ARG A 22 -37.12 5.88 -84.54
CA ARG A 22 -36.73 4.60 -83.94
C ARG A 22 -37.92 3.65 -83.90
N ASP A 23 -37.65 2.40 -84.27
CA ASP A 23 -38.54 1.25 -84.15
C ASP A 23 -39.23 1.24 -82.78
N LEU A 24 -40.57 1.25 -82.75
CA LEU A 24 -41.35 1.26 -81.51
C LEU A 24 -41.13 -0.01 -80.67
N MET A 25 -40.56 -1.06 -81.26
CA MET A 25 -40.20 -2.32 -80.58
C MET A 25 -38.76 -2.39 -80.07
N ALA A 26 -37.91 -1.37 -80.31
CA ALA A 26 -36.51 -1.40 -79.90
C ALA A 26 -36.35 -1.03 -78.40
N PRO A 27 -35.74 -1.90 -77.57
CA PRO A 27 -35.45 -1.58 -76.18
C PRO A 27 -34.47 -0.40 -76.05
N LYS A 28 -34.67 0.46 -75.04
CA LYS A 28 -33.81 1.63 -74.77
C LYS A 28 -32.38 1.19 -74.44
N ALA A 29 -31.39 1.92 -74.95
CA ALA A 29 -29.97 1.68 -74.62
C ALA A 29 -29.69 2.02 -73.15
N VAL A 30 -29.24 1.04 -72.37
CA VAL A 30 -28.94 1.16 -70.93
C VAL A 30 -27.46 1.52 -70.72
N ARG A 31 -27.16 2.39 -69.75
CA ARG A 31 -25.79 2.73 -69.30
C ARG A 31 -25.62 2.32 -67.84
N PRO A 32 -24.47 1.77 -67.42
CA PRO A 32 -24.26 1.38 -66.03
C PRO A 32 -24.30 2.59 -65.08
N ARG A 33 -24.87 2.38 -63.89
CA ARG A 33 -24.92 3.39 -62.82
C ARG A 33 -23.52 3.72 -62.31
N ALA A 34 -23.29 4.99 -61.94
CA ALA A 34 -22.01 5.41 -61.39
C ALA A 34 -21.83 4.93 -59.93
N ILE A 35 -20.64 4.44 -59.59
CA ILE A 35 -20.28 3.84 -58.28
C ILE A 35 -20.66 4.73 -57.08
N LYS A 36 -20.61 6.06 -57.25
CA LYS A 36 -21.00 7.06 -56.25
C LYS A 36 -22.48 7.02 -55.83
N HIS A 37 -23.34 6.35 -56.61
CA HIS A 37 -24.77 6.20 -56.32
C HIS A 37 -25.12 4.78 -55.85
N HIS A 38 -24.11 3.93 -55.58
CA HIS A 38 -24.29 2.54 -55.17
C HIS A 38 -24.31 2.41 -53.64
N GLY A 39 -25.31 1.72 -53.09
CA GLY A 39 -25.49 1.59 -51.64
C GLY A 39 -24.39 0.76 -50.93
N LEU A 40 -23.92 -0.32 -51.55
CA LEU A 40 -22.90 -1.21 -50.95
C LEU A 40 -21.45 -0.69 -51.03
N PHE A 41 -21.07 -0.10 -52.18
CA PHE A 41 -19.69 0.34 -52.46
C PHE A 41 -19.46 1.83 -52.18
N GLY A 42 -20.46 2.51 -51.63
CA GLY A 42 -20.32 3.87 -51.12
C GLY A 42 -19.37 3.91 -49.93
N MET A 43 -18.21 4.54 -50.10
CA MET A 43 -17.13 4.66 -49.10
C MET A 43 -17.56 5.16 -47.71
N ALA A 44 -18.74 5.78 -47.59
CA ALA A 44 -19.25 6.29 -46.32
C ALA A 44 -19.81 5.21 -45.37
N ILE A 45 -20.16 4.01 -45.87
CA ILE A 45 -20.98 3.03 -45.12
C ILE A 45 -20.12 1.88 -44.52
N ALA A 46 -18.96 1.57 -45.13
CA ALA A 46 -18.13 0.42 -44.72
C ALA A 46 -17.28 0.62 -43.45
N SER A 47 -17.06 1.86 -43.00
CA SER A 47 -16.15 2.18 -41.88
C SER A 47 -16.77 2.03 -40.49
N GLN A 48 -18.05 1.70 -40.37
CA GLN A 48 -18.82 1.79 -39.12
C GLN A 48 -18.93 0.47 -38.30
N HIS A 49 -18.47 -0.68 -38.81
CA HIS A 49 -18.75 -2.00 -38.20
C HIS A 49 -17.57 -2.69 -37.47
N LEU A 50 -16.82 -1.96 -36.62
CA LEU A 50 -15.77 -2.51 -35.73
C LEU A 50 -16.28 -3.63 -34.78
N ILE A 51 -15.97 -4.91 -35.06
CA ILE A 51 -16.47 -6.07 -34.30
C ILE A 51 -15.32 -6.95 -33.74
N VAL A 52 -15.23 -7.00 -32.39
CA VAL A 52 -14.61 -8.00 -31.45
C VAL A 52 -13.29 -7.64 -30.72
N ASP A 53 -13.27 -7.87 -29.38
CA ASP A 53 -12.08 -7.95 -28.50
C ASP A 53 -12.02 -9.34 -27.81
N GLU A 54 -10.80 -9.90 -27.69
CA GLU A 54 -10.48 -11.32 -27.40
C GLU A 54 -10.08 -11.62 -25.93
N LYS A 55 -10.18 -10.65 -25.02
CA LYS A 55 -9.37 -10.70 -23.77
C LYS A 55 -9.96 -11.39 -22.54
N TRP A 56 -11.10 -12.06 -22.63
CA TRP A 56 -11.75 -12.65 -21.44
C TRP A 56 -11.92 -14.16 -21.56
N THR A 57 -11.02 -14.93 -20.93
CA THR A 57 -11.17 -16.39 -20.81
C THR A 57 -11.32 -16.85 -19.35
N PRO A 58 -12.28 -17.74 -19.05
CA PRO A 58 -12.57 -18.29 -17.71
C PRO A 58 -11.40 -18.99 -16.99
N ALA A 59 -10.32 -19.33 -17.70
CA ALA A 59 -9.14 -19.99 -17.15
C ALA A 59 -8.36 -19.14 -16.13
N SER A 60 -8.43 -17.81 -16.27
CA SER A 60 -7.72 -16.88 -15.36
C SER A 60 -8.33 -16.85 -13.94
N LEU A 61 -9.63 -17.15 -13.82
CA LEU A 61 -10.34 -17.16 -12.54
C LEU A 61 -10.01 -18.41 -11.74
N THR A 62 -9.91 -19.56 -12.41
CA THR A 62 -9.60 -20.86 -11.79
C THR A 62 -8.18 -20.95 -11.21
N GLU A 63 -7.20 -20.26 -11.80
CA GLU A 63 -5.82 -20.25 -11.31
C GLU A 63 -5.64 -19.43 -10.02
N GLN A 64 -6.51 -18.44 -9.78
CA GLN A 64 -6.44 -17.63 -8.55
C GLN A 64 -7.05 -18.36 -7.36
N PHE A 65 -8.07 -19.19 -7.56
CA PHE A 65 -8.72 -19.93 -6.48
C PHE A 65 -7.90 -21.12 -5.96
N THR A 66 -7.06 -21.72 -6.79
CA THR A 66 -6.16 -22.83 -6.40
C THR A 66 -5.03 -22.37 -5.48
N LYS A 67 -4.44 -21.21 -5.73
CA LYS A 67 -3.38 -20.62 -4.88
C LYS A 67 -3.89 -20.28 -3.46
N PHE A 68 -5.17 -19.92 -3.34
CA PHE A 68 -5.78 -19.59 -2.05
C PHE A 68 -6.05 -20.84 -1.19
N THR A 69 -6.34 -21.98 -1.82
CA THR A 69 -6.59 -23.25 -1.14
C THR A 69 -5.30 -23.83 -0.55
N GLU A 70 -4.17 -23.71 -1.26
CA GLU A 70 -2.86 -24.16 -0.76
C GLU A 70 -2.42 -23.40 0.50
N LEU A 71 -2.59 -22.08 0.55
CA LEU A 71 -2.26 -21.26 1.73
C LEU A 71 -3.06 -21.64 2.98
N LEU A 72 -4.34 -21.99 2.82
CA LEU A 72 -5.19 -22.40 3.94
C LEU A 72 -4.76 -23.75 4.53
N THR A 73 -4.27 -24.69 3.70
CA THR A 73 -3.77 -25.98 4.18
C THR A 73 -2.48 -25.85 4.99
N CYS A 74 -1.54 -25.00 4.57
CA CYS A 74 -0.31 -24.72 5.30
C CYS A 74 -0.57 -24.18 6.71
N ARG A 75 -1.55 -23.28 6.89
CA ARG A 75 -1.89 -22.69 8.19
C ARG A 75 -2.38 -23.71 9.22
N VAL A 76 -3.11 -24.74 8.78
CA VAL A 76 -3.66 -25.78 9.66
C VAL A 76 -2.53 -26.65 10.24
N ILE A 77 -1.50 -26.94 9.43
CA ILE A 77 -0.35 -27.75 9.84
C ILE A 77 0.44 -27.04 10.96
N TYR A 78 0.76 -25.75 10.77
CA TYR A 78 1.51 -24.98 11.77
C TYR A 78 0.81 -24.90 13.13
N LYS A 79 -0.51 -24.67 13.15
CA LYS A 79 -1.30 -24.60 14.39
C LYS A 79 -1.27 -25.91 15.20
N ARG A 80 -1.17 -27.06 14.51
CA ARG A 80 -1.04 -28.38 15.16
C ARG A 80 0.31 -28.58 15.83
N HIS A 81 1.39 -28.04 15.26
CA HIS A 81 2.72 -28.10 15.86
C HIS A 81 2.84 -27.22 17.10
N GLU A 82 2.28 -26.00 17.03
CA GLU A 82 2.29 -25.04 18.14
C GLU A 82 1.56 -25.58 19.38
N THR A 83 0.37 -26.13 19.19
CA THR A 83 -0.42 -26.72 20.28
C THR A 83 0.28 -27.92 20.94
N LYS A 84 0.99 -28.74 20.16
CA LYS A 84 1.77 -29.88 20.68
C LYS A 84 2.98 -29.42 21.50
N ALA A 85 3.67 -28.36 21.07
CA ALA A 85 4.81 -27.80 21.80
C ALA A 85 4.38 -27.19 23.14
N HIS A 86 3.28 -26.45 23.15
CA HIS A 86 2.75 -25.82 24.37
C HIS A 86 2.38 -26.85 25.45
N ARG A 87 1.71 -27.95 25.07
CA ARG A 87 1.33 -29.03 25.99
C ARG A 87 2.54 -29.71 26.65
N ARG A 88 3.64 -29.89 25.90
CA ARG A 88 4.87 -30.49 26.44
C ARG A 88 5.53 -29.60 27.50
N ARG A 89 5.52 -28.28 27.28
CA ARG A 89 6.08 -27.31 28.24
C ARG A 89 5.34 -27.33 29.58
N LEU A 90 4.01 -27.32 29.55
CA LEU A 90 3.18 -27.37 30.75
C LEU A 90 3.35 -28.66 31.56
N CYS A 91 3.51 -29.82 30.89
CA CYS A 91 3.78 -31.08 31.57
C CYS A 91 5.13 -31.08 32.30
N ALA A 92 6.18 -30.52 31.70
CA ALA A 92 7.51 -30.45 32.32
C ALA A 92 7.52 -29.55 33.56
N GLU A 93 6.84 -28.40 33.52
CA GLU A 93 6.69 -27.52 34.68
C GLU A 93 5.90 -28.19 35.81
N SER A 94 4.82 -28.90 35.50
CA SER A 94 4.02 -29.62 36.50
C SER A 94 4.85 -30.68 37.24
N GLN A 95 5.71 -31.42 36.54
CA GLN A 95 6.60 -32.41 37.16
C GLN A 95 7.63 -31.77 38.10
N ARG A 96 8.19 -30.62 37.71
CA ARG A 96 9.15 -29.87 38.54
C ARG A 96 8.52 -29.36 39.85
N TYR A 97 7.29 -28.90 39.83
CA TYR A 97 6.62 -28.44 41.05
C TYR A 97 6.28 -29.60 42.00
N LYS A 98 5.94 -30.78 41.46
CA LYS A 98 5.68 -31.98 42.28
C LYS A 98 6.92 -32.44 43.05
N SER A 99 8.12 -32.41 42.44
CA SER A 99 9.36 -32.79 43.13
C SER A 99 9.74 -31.82 44.25
N LEU A 100 9.58 -30.51 44.04
CA LEU A 100 9.86 -29.49 45.05
C LEU A 100 8.94 -29.63 46.29
N CYS A 101 7.67 -29.97 46.09
CA CYS A 101 6.73 -30.19 47.19
C CYS A 101 7.07 -31.45 48.01
N ALA A 102 7.55 -32.52 47.37
CA ALA A 102 7.97 -33.74 48.05
C ALA A 102 9.21 -33.50 48.94
N ASP A 103 10.19 -32.76 48.42
CA ASP A 103 11.41 -32.38 49.13
C ASP A 103 11.14 -31.50 50.37
N GLY A 104 10.15 -30.62 50.27
CA GLY A 104 9.71 -29.78 51.39
C GLY A 104 9.12 -30.60 52.54
N ARG A 105 8.31 -31.62 52.24
CA ARG A 105 7.69 -32.49 53.26
C ARG A 105 8.71 -33.32 54.04
N ILE A 106 9.71 -33.87 53.34
CA ILE A 106 10.76 -34.71 53.96
C ILE A 106 11.61 -33.89 54.96
N LYS A 107 11.88 -32.61 54.65
CA LYS A 107 12.66 -31.72 55.54
C LYS A 107 11.89 -31.35 56.80
N LEU A 108 10.57 -31.19 56.70
CA LEU A 108 9.72 -30.79 57.81
C LEU A 108 9.56 -31.92 58.85
N GLN A 109 9.45 -33.17 58.38
CA GLN A 109 9.30 -34.34 59.24
C GLN A 109 10.54 -34.61 60.12
N LYS A 110 11.74 -34.26 59.65
CA LYS A 110 13.03 -34.45 60.37
C LYS A 110 13.28 -33.45 61.51
N ILE A 111 12.50 -32.37 61.61
CA ILE A 111 12.66 -31.33 62.65
C ILE A 111 11.91 -31.69 63.94
N SER A 112 10.83 -32.46 63.83
CA SER A 112 9.86 -32.62 64.93
C SER A 112 10.26 -33.62 66.04
N GLN A 113 11.37 -34.37 65.91
CA GLN A 113 11.61 -35.59 66.72
C GLN A 113 12.91 -35.63 67.56
N GLY A 114 13.61 -34.51 67.88
CA GLY A 114 14.71 -34.60 68.86
C GLY A 114 15.46 -33.33 69.26
N ASN A 115 16.15 -33.38 70.42
CA ASN A 115 17.02 -32.33 70.94
C ASN A 115 18.24 -32.09 70.02
N ASN A 116 18.17 -31.05 69.20
CA ASN A 116 19.19 -30.79 68.19
C ASN A 116 19.54 -29.30 68.10
N THR A 117 20.32 -28.81 69.07
CA THR A 117 20.98 -27.49 68.99
C THR A 117 21.82 -27.35 67.72
N HIS A 118 22.53 -28.42 67.33
CA HIS A 118 23.34 -28.46 66.11
C HIS A 118 22.51 -28.54 64.81
N LYS A 119 21.33 -29.16 64.81
CA LYS A 119 20.45 -29.14 63.63
C LYS A 119 19.72 -27.81 63.50
N ILE A 120 19.31 -27.16 64.60
CA ILE A 120 18.77 -25.79 64.55
C ILE A 120 19.82 -24.83 64.00
N ARG A 121 21.09 -25.00 64.38
CA ARG A 121 22.24 -24.28 63.80
C ARG A 121 22.33 -24.51 62.28
N ASN A 122 22.07 -25.73 61.80
CA ASN A 122 21.98 -26.04 60.36
C ASN A 122 20.68 -25.58 59.68
N PHE A 123 19.55 -25.53 60.37
CA PHE A 123 18.28 -25.02 59.82
C PHE A 123 18.31 -23.50 59.67
N LEU A 124 19.01 -22.81 60.57
CA LEU A 124 19.24 -21.37 60.52
C LEU A 124 20.47 -20.99 59.69
N ILE A 125 21.14 -21.92 58.98
CA ILE A 125 22.33 -21.62 58.14
C ILE A 125 22.04 -20.52 57.11
N ARG A 126 20.82 -20.47 56.57
CA ARG A 126 20.41 -19.46 55.59
C ARG A 126 20.05 -18.12 56.24
N HIS A 127 19.83 -18.10 57.55
CA HIS A 127 19.49 -16.93 58.35
C HIS A 127 20.58 -16.70 59.41
N LYS A 128 21.76 -16.26 58.92
CA LYS A 128 22.98 -16.02 59.73
C LYS A 128 22.74 -15.03 60.88
N ASP A 129 21.78 -14.13 60.72
CA ASP A 129 21.30 -13.17 61.72
C ASP A 129 20.61 -13.86 62.91
N MET A 130 19.70 -14.80 62.63
CA MET A 130 18.98 -15.57 63.65
C MET A 130 19.90 -16.56 64.38
N GLN A 131 20.84 -17.13 63.64
CA GLN A 131 21.85 -18.04 64.18
C GLN A 131 22.77 -17.35 65.20
N ARG A 132 23.18 -16.10 64.91
CA ARG A 132 23.99 -15.28 65.83
C ARG A 132 23.20 -14.87 67.08
N LEU A 133 21.92 -14.53 66.92
CA LEU A 133 21.06 -14.05 68.00
C LEU A 133 20.76 -15.15 69.04
N TYR A 134 20.49 -16.37 68.59
CA TYR A 134 20.08 -17.48 69.46
C TYR A 134 21.23 -18.40 69.91
N GLN A 135 22.48 -18.07 69.56
CA GLN A 135 23.65 -18.94 69.79
C GLN A 135 23.91 -19.27 71.27
N LYS A 136 23.53 -18.37 72.19
CA LYS A 136 23.81 -18.50 73.64
C LYS A 136 22.55 -18.68 74.50
N MET A 137 21.36 -18.78 73.90
CA MET A 137 20.10 -18.91 74.63
C MET A 137 19.70 -20.37 74.84
N PRO A 138 19.09 -20.72 75.99
CA PRO A 138 18.48 -22.03 76.22
C PRO A 138 17.39 -22.36 75.18
N ILE A 139 17.27 -23.64 74.82
CA ILE A 139 16.39 -24.10 73.72
C ILE A 139 14.93 -23.66 73.91
N HIS A 140 14.41 -23.73 75.13
CA HIS A 140 13.03 -23.32 75.44
C HIS A 140 12.81 -21.82 75.17
N GLN A 141 13.78 -20.96 75.51
CA GLN A 141 13.70 -19.52 75.24
C GLN A 141 13.85 -19.19 73.75
N VAL A 142 14.65 -19.96 73.01
CA VAL A 142 14.75 -19.82 71.54
C VAL A 142 13.41 -20.16 70.90
N VAL A 143 12.78 -21.25 71.34
CA VAL A 143 11.44 -21.65 70.90
C VAL A 143 10.41 -20.57 71.25
N ASP A 144 10.43 -20.02 72.45
CA ASP A 144 9.49 -18.97 72.87
C ASP A 144 9.68 -17.65 72.10
N ASN A 145 10.92 -17.23 71.86
CA ASN A 145 11.21 -16.05 71.03
C ASN A 145 10.81 -16.26 69.57
N ILE A 146 11.05 -17.45 69.03
CA ILE A 146 10.57 -17.81 67.69
C ILE A 146 9.05 -17.84 67.68
N ASN A 147 8.39 -18.35 68.73
CA ASN A 147 6.93 -18.36 68.85
C ASN A 147 6.36 -16.95 68.94
N GLN A 148 6.98 -16.04 69.70
CA GLN A 148 6.57 -14.64 69.78
C GLN A 148 6.79 -13.90 68.47
N ARG A 149 7.93 -14.08 67.80
CA ARG A 149 8.18 -13.52 66.46
C ARG A 149 7.21 -14.11 65.43
N THR A 150 6.92 -15.40 65.53
CA THR A 150 5.95 -16.06 64.65
C THR A 150 4.55 -15.54 64.94
N PHE A 151 4.21 -15.25 66.19
CA PHE A 151 2.94 -14.66 66.58
C PHE A 151 2.78 -13.24 66.04
N THR A 152 3.81 -12.38 66.13
CA THR A 152 3.77 -11.04 65.51
C THR A 152 3.68 -11.13 63.99
N MET A 153 4.42 -12.03 63.35
CA MET A 153 4.30 -12.27 61.90
C MET A 153 2.92 -12.81 61.50
N ARG A 154 2.31 -13.69 62.31
CA ARG A 154 0.93 -14.16 62.10
C ARG A 154 -0.07 -13.01 62.26
N LYS A 155 0.09 -12.17 63.28
CA LYS A 155 -0.76 -10.99 63.48
C LYS A 155 -0.67 -10.02 62.30
N GLU A 156 0.53 -9.74 61.78
CA GLU A 156 0.70 -8.91 60.58
C GLU A 156 0.12 -9.59 59.33
N ARG A 157 0.29 -10.91 59.19
CA ARG A 157 -0.36 -11.67 58.12
C ARG A 157 -1.88 -11.56 58.21
N ASP A 158 -2.46 -11.70 59.39
CA ASP A 158 -3.91 -11.64 59.60
C ASP A 158 -4.44 -10.22 59.32
N ARG A 159 -3.68 -9.17 59.70
CA ARG A 159 -3.96 -7.77 59.32
C ARG A 159 -3.94 -7.59 57.80
N LEU A 160 -2.92 -8.10 57.13
CA LEU A 160 -2.80 -8.03 55.67
C LEU A 160 -3.90 -8.84 54.98
N GLN A 161 -4.29 -9.98 55.54
CA GLN A 161 -5.39 -10.80 55.05
C GLN A 161 -6.72 -10.07 55.17
N CYS A 162 -7.00 -9.42 56.31
CA CYS A 162 -8.18 -8.57 56.47
C CYS A 162 -8.18 -7.42 55.44
N ARG A 163 -7.03 -6.77 55.21
CA ARG A 163 -6.93 -5.71 54.20
C ARG A 163 -7.17 -6.24 52.78
N LEU A 164 -6.65 -7.41 52.47
CA LEU A 164 -6.85 -8.07 51.19
C LEU A 164 -8.32 -8.47 50.99
N GLU A 165 -9.01 -8.93 52.04
CA GLU A 165 -10.43 -9.24 52.01
C GLU A 165 -11.29 -7.98 51.77
N GLN A 166 -10.94 -6.86 52.41
CA GLN A 166 -11.58 -5.56 52.13
C GLN A 166 -11.41 -5.14 50.67
N VAL A 167 -10.18 -5.21 50.14
CA VAL A 167 -9.89 -4.88 48.74
C VAL A 167 -10.62 -5.82 47.78
N LYS A 168 -10.73 -7.12 48.11
CA LYS A 168 -11.54 -8.06 47.31
C LYS A 168 -13.03 -7.72 47.35
N ALA A 169 -13.55 -7.27 48.48
CA ALA A 169 -14.95 -6.85 48.59
C ALA A 169 -15.22 -5.58 47.79
N GLU A 170 -14.32 -4.59 47.86
CA GLU A 170 -14.36 -3.38 47.03
C GLU A 170 -14.31 -3.73 45.53
N TYR A 171 -13.38 -4.61 45.14
CA TYR A 171 -13.27 -5.08 43.75
C TYR A 171 -14.55 -5.79 43.27
N LYS A 172 -15.14 -6.65 44.10
CA LYS A 172 -16.42 -7.31 43.77
C LYS A 172 -17.56 -6.31 43.59
N LYS A 173 -17.66 -5.29 44.45
CA LYS A 173 -18.65 -4.22 44.28
C LYS A 173 -18.45 -3.50 42.96
N LEU A 174 -17.20 -3.09 42.68
CA LEU A 174 -16.87 -2.40 41.42
C LEU A 174 -17.17 -3.26 40.18
N LEU A 175 -16.98 -4.58 40.28
CA LEU A 175 -17.31 -5.51 39.21
C LEU A 175 -18.82 -5.64 38.99
N LEU A 176 -19.62 -5.64 40.08
CA LEU A 176 -21.08 -5.60 39.99
C LEU A 176 -21.55 -4.29 39.36
N ASP A 177 -21.02 -3.15 39.81
CA ASP A 177 -21.33 -1.83 39.24
C ASP A 177 -20.98 -1.78 37.75
N TYR A 178 -19.81 -2.32 37.37
CA TYR A 178 -19.42 -2.45 35.97
C TYR A 178 -20.42 -3.31 35.18
N SER A 179 -20.84 -4.46 35.72
CA SER A 179 -21.81 -5.33 35.06
C SER A 179 -23.19 -4.68 34.94
N ASP A 180 -23.61 -3.88 35.91
CA ASP A 180 -24.87 -3.13 35.87
C ASP A 180 -24.82 -2.05 34.79
N VAL A 181 -23.70 -1.33 34.67
CA VAL A 181 -23.47 -0.35 33.60
C VAL A 181 -23.41 -1.05 32.24
N GLU A 182 -22.74 -2.19 32.14
CA GLU A 182 -22.69 -2.98 30.91
C GLU A 182 -24.08 -3.50 30.51
N CYS A 183 -24.89 -3.95 31.48
CA CYS A 183 -26.27 -4.35 31.25
C CYS A 183 -27.13 -3.16 30.81
N ARG A 184 -26.99 -1.98 31.42
CA ARG A 184 -27.69 -0.77 30.96
C ARG A 184 -27.28 -0.42 29.54
N ILE A 185 -25.99 -0.42 29.22
CA ILE A 185 -25.49 -0.13 27.87
C ILE A 185 -25.99 -1.16 26.85
N LYS A 186 -25.99 -2.45 27.19
CA LYS A 186 -26.49 -3.51 26.30
C LYS A 186 -28.00 -3.38 26.12
N TYR A 187 -28.76 -3.36 27.20
CA TYR A 187 -30.22 -3.47 27.15
C TYR A 187 -30.95 -2.15 26.87
N GLU A 188 -30.46 -0.96 27.27
CA GLU A 188 -31.07 0.31 26.86
C GLU A 188 -30.83 0.62 25.37
N ASN A 189 -29.71 0.16 24.78
CA ASN A 189 -29.44 0.31 23.35
C ASN A 189 -30.03 -0.83 22.49
N GLU A 190 -30.33 -2.00 23.07
CA GLU A 190 -30.90 -3.17 22.37
C GLU A 190 -32.43 -3.23 22.35
N PHE A 191 -33.17 -2.35 23.03
CA PHE A 191 -34.61 -2.17 22.78
C PHE A 191 -34.86 -1.44 21.44
N VAL A 192 -34.29 -1.96 20.36
CA VAL A 192 -34.87 -1.82 19.02
C VAL A 192 -36.12 -2.68 19.06
N LEU A 193 -37.27 -2.05 19.30
CA LEU A 193 -38.61 -2.64 19.14
C LEU A 193 -38.61 -3.59 17.93
N ASP A 194 -39.17 -4.79 18.05
CA ASP A 194 -39.28 -5.74 16.94
C ASP A 194 -39.94 -5.10 15.71
N GLU A 195 -40.82 -4.13 15.94
CA GLU A 195 -41.45 -3.27 14.94
C GLU A 195 -40.42 -2.42 14.16
N GLN A 196 -39.38 -1.89 14.81
CA GLN A 196 -38.31 -1.15 14.15
C GLN A 196 -37.43 -2.06 13.30
N LEU A 197 -37.14 -3.29 13.75
CA LEU A 197 -36.38 -4.25 12.96
C LEU A 197 -37.20 -4.67 11.73
N LYS A 198 -38.49 -4.99 11.91
CA LYS A 198 -39.43 -5.26 10.81
C LYS A 198 -39.54 -4.08 9.85
N SER A 199 -39.59 -2.84 10.36
CA SER A 199 -39.60 -1.61 9.56
C SER A 199 -38.32 -1.45 8.74
N ARG A 200 -37.14 -1.67 9.33
CA ARG A 200 -35.85 -1.65 8.59
C ARG A 200 -35.80 -2.71 7.49
N VAL A 201 -36.33 -3.91 7.74
CA VAL A 201 -36.43 -4.97 6.73
C VAL A 201 -37.37 -4.56 5.59
N LEU A 202 -38.52 -3.94 5.90
CA LEU A 202 -39.46 -3.45 4.90
C LEU A 202 -38.86 -2.30 4.07
N LEU A 203 -38.20 -1.34 4.71
CA LEU A 203 -37.48 -0.26 4.03
C LEU A 203 -36.42 -0.81 3.08
N LYS A 204 -35.62 -1.79 3.52
CA LYS A 204 -34.63 -2.45 2.66
C LYS A 204 -35.29 -3.20 1.49
N LYS A 205 -36.46 -3.80 1.68
CA LYS A 205 -37.24 -4.43 0.58
C LYS A 205 -37.76 -3.38 -0.41
N ILE A 206 -38.20 -2.20 0.07
CA ILE A 206 -38.62 -1.07 -0.76
C ILE A 206 -37.43 -0.52 -1.55
N GLU A 207 -36.29 -0.30 -0.90
CA GLU A 207 -35.06 0.14 -1.57
C GLU A 207 -34.60 -0.85 -2.64
N ASN A 208 -34.58 -2.15 -2.32
CA ASN A 208 -34.26 -3.19 -3.30
C ASN A 208 -35.25 -3.18 -4.48
N SER A 209 -36.53 -2.96 -4.22
CA SER A 209 -37.55 -2.84 -5.27
C SER A 209 -37.35 -1.59 -6.13
N ASN A 210 -36.95 -0.47 -5.52
CA ASN A 210 -36.59 0.76 -6.23
C ASN A 210 -35.34 0.60 -7.09
N VAL A 211 -34.32 -0.12 -6.61
CA VAL A 211 -33.13 -0.46 -7.40
C VAL A 211 -33.52 -1.34 -8.59
N ARG A 212 -34.37 -2.36 -8.39
CA ARG A 212 -34.91 -3.19 -9.48
C ARG A 212 -35.69 -2.35 -10.49
N LEU A 213 -36.52 -1.41 -10.03
CA LEU A 213 -37.29 -0.53 -10.90
C LEU A 213 -36.39 0.42 -11.70
N LYS A 214 -35.32 0.96 -11.09
CA LYS A 214 -34.29 1.74 -11.80
C LYS A 214 -33.58 0.88 -12.85
N ALA A 215 -33.22 -0.37 -12.51
CA ALA A 215 -32.61 -1.31 -13.44
C ALA A 215 -33.55 -1.63 -14.62
N ILE A 216 -34.83 -1.89 -14.36
CA ILE A 216 -35.85 -2.11 -15.40
C ILE A 216 -36.01 -0.86 -16.27
N LYS A 217 -36.03 0.34 -15.69
CA LYS A 217 -36.06 1.60 -16.46
C LYS A 217 -34.83 1.77 -17.34
N THR A 218 -33.64 1.44 -16.84
CA THR A 218 -32.42 1.48 -17.66
C THR A 218 -32.47 0.45 -18.78
N ILE A 219 -32.94 -0.78 -18.50
CA ILE A 219 -33.12 -1.85 -19.50
C ILE A 219 -34.12 -1.43 -20.58
N ASN A 220 -35.27 -0.87 -20.19
CA ASN A 220 -36.26 -0.37 -21.12
C ASN A 220 -35.70 0.79 -21.97
N ASN A 221 -34.95 1.70 -21.35
CA ASN A 221 -34.27 2.76 -22.10
C ASN A 221 -33.21 2.20 -23.05
N THR A 222 -32.47 1.15 -22.68
CA THR A 222 -31.53 0.48 -23.59
C THR A 222 -32.27 -0.21 -24.73
N TYR A 223 -33.40 -0.89 -24.48
CA TYR A 223 -34.23 -1.47 -25.55
C TYR A 223 -34.80 -0.41 -26.48
N LYS A 224 -35.24 0.74 -25.97
CA LYS A 224 -35.67 1.87 -26.80
C LYS A 224 -34.53 2.40 -27.67
N LYS A 225 -33.30 2.49 -27.13
CA LYS A 225 -32.12 2.87 -27.91
C LYS A 225 -31.77 1.80 -28.96
N MET A 226 -31.80 0.52 -28.60
CA MET A 226 -31.58 -0.58 -29.55
C MET A 226 -32.61 -0.53 -30.68
N LEU A 227 -33.89 -0.34 -30.35
CA LEU A 227 -34.95 -0.17 -31.35
C LEU A 227 -34.69 1.04 -32.25
N GLN A 228 -34.25 2.16 -31.68
CA GLN A 228 -33.87 3.34 -32.45
C GLN A 228 -32.68 3.07 -33.39
N VAL A 229 -31.66 2.34 -32.94
CA VAL A 229 -30.54 1.91 -33.79
C VAL A 229 -31.04 0.98 -34.88
N LEU A 230 -31.88 -0.01 -34.57
CA LEU A 230 -32.46 -0.91 -35.58
C LEU A 230 -33.32 -0.17 -36.61
N MET A 231 -34.08 0.84 -36.19
CA MET A 231 -34.83 1.71 -37.12
C MET A 231 -33.89 2.56 -37.98
N GLN A 232 -32.75 3.00 -37.43
CA GLN A 232 -31.73 3.70 -38.22
C GLN A 232 -31.09 2.74 -39.22
N ASP A 233 -30.74 1.52 -38.79
CA ASP A 233 -30.22 0.44 -39.64
C ASP A 233 -31.20 0.09 -40.76
N GLU A 234 -32.51 0.04 -40.50
CA GLU A 234 -33.55 -0.13 -41.52
C GLU A 234 -33.48 0.97 -42.59
N ILE A 235 -33.35 2.24 -42.17
CA ILE A 235 -33.17 3.38 -43.08
C ILE A 235 -31.84 3.25 -43.86
N PHE A 236 -30.82 2.59 -43.31
CA PHE A 236 -29.53 2.39 -43.98
C PHE A 236 -29.53 1.20 -44.96
N TYR A 237 -30.21 0.09 -44.64
CA TYR A 237 -30.29 -1.08 -45.51
C TYR A 237 -31.28 -0.89 -46.67
N GLU A 238 -32.35 -0.13 -46.48
CA GLU A 238 -33.37 0.12 -47.50
C GLU A 238 -32.80 0.73 -48.80
N PRO A 239 -31.92 1.75 -48.78
CA PRO A 239 -31.22 2.23 -49.98
C PRO A 239 -30.32 1.18 -50.65
N ILE A 240 -29.69 0.29 -49.87
CA ILE A 240 -28.84 -0.78 -50.41
C ILE A 240 -29.71 -1.79 -51.16
N LEU A 241 -30.82 -2.23 -50.57
CA LEU A 241 -31.76 -3.15 -51.20
C LEU A 241 -32.38 -2.54 -52.47
N ARG A 242 -32.85 -1.28 -52.41
CA ARG A 242 -33.37 -0.58 -53.60
C ARG A 242 -32.32 -0.39 -54.70
N SER A 243 -31.06 -0.19 -54.33
CA SER A 243 -29.95 -0.13 -55.30
C SER A 243 -29.77 -1.48 -55.99
N LEU A 244 -29.82 -2.58 -55.25
CA LEU A 244 -29.69 -3.93 -55.78
C LEU A 244 -30.87 -4.32 -56.69
N ASP A 245 -32.10 -3.99 -56.30
CA ASP A 245 -33.28 -4.18 -57.15
C ASP A 245 -33.13 -3.41 -58.47
N GLY A 246 -32.65 -2.17 -58.39
CA GLY A 246 -32.34 -1.38 -59.56
C GLY A 246 -31.25 -2.02 -60.44
N ASP A 247 -30.20 -2.57 -59.86
CA ASP A 247 -29.15 -3.26 -60.62
C ASP A 247 -29.69 -4.52 -61.30
N MET A 248 -30.61 -5.24 -60.66
CA MET A 248 -31.31 -6.38 -61.28
C MET A 248 -32.15 -5.96 -62.49
N GLU A 249 -32.87 -4.84 -62.40
CA GLU A 249 -33.60 -4.27 -63.54
C GLU A 249 -32.67 -3.84 -64.67
N ASP A 250 -31.56 -3.17 -64.34
CA ASP A 250 -30.56 -2.73 -65.32
C ASP A 250 -29.96 -3.94 -66.04
N GLN A 251 -29.57 -5.00 -65.31
CA GLN A 251 -29.07 -6.26 -65.87
C GLN A 251 -30.12 -6.92 -66.78
N SER A 252 -31.39 -6.98 -66.36
CA SER A 252 -32.48 -7.52 -67.18
C SER A 252 -32.64 -6.75 -68.49
N ASN A 253 -32.57 -5.42 -68.44
CA ASN A 253 -32.66 -4.57 -69.62
C ASN A 253 -31.42 -4.69 -70.52
N PHE A 254 -30.22 -4.85 -69.97
CA PHE A 254 -29.01 -5.18 -70.74
C PHE A 254 -29.17 -6.50 -71.49
N ILE A 255 -29.65 -7.55 -70.83
CA ILE A 255 -29.89 -8.86 -71.46
C ILE A 255 -30.90 -8.72 -72.60
N LYS A 256 -32.03 -8.03 -72.39
CA LYS A 256 -33.03 -7.77 -73.44
C LYS A 256 -32.44 -7.01 -74.62
N HIS A 257 -31.62 -6.00 -74.37
CA HIS A 257 -30.98 -5.22 -75.42
C HIS A 257 -29.97 -6.05 -76.23
N ILE A 258 -29.15 -6.86 -75.55
CA ILE A 258 -28.19 -7.79 -76.18
C ILE A 258 -28.95 -8.79 -77.05
N LEU A 259 -30.07 -9.35 -76.58
CA LEU A 259 -30.89 -10.27 -77.35
C LEU A 259 -31.51 -9.60 -78.60
N TYR A 260 -32.04 -8.38 -78.46
CA TYR A 260 -32.60 -7.62 -79.57
C TYR A 260 -31.58 -7.34 -80.69
N LEU A 261 -30.34 -6.98 -80.33
CA LEU A 261 -29.26 -6.77 -81.31
C LEU A 261 -28.70 -8.10 -81.85
N GLY A 262 -28.60 -9.11 -80.99
CA GLY A 262 -28.01 -10.40 -81.29
C GLY A 262 -28.86 -11.24 -82.24
N MET A 263 -30.19 -11.26 -82.09
CA MET A 263 -31.06 -12.11 -82.90
C MET A 263 -31.02 -11.78 -84.41
N PRO A 264 -31.13 -10.51 -84.86
CA PRO A 264 -30.96 -10.15 -86.26
C PRO A 264 -29.56 -10.47 -86.78
N ALA A 265 -28.52 -10.20 -86.01
CA ALA A 265 -27.14 -10.52 -86.38
C ALA A 265 -26.94 -12.04 -86.58
N ILE A 266 -27.46 -12.86 -85.66
CA ILE A 266 -27.46 -14.33 -85.77
C ILE A 266 -28.26 -14.79 -86.99
N SER A 267 -29.42 -14.19 -87.25
CA SER A 267 -30.24 -14.54 -88.42
C SER A 267 -29.51 -14.23 -89.74
N LYS A 268 -28.86 -13.06 -89.81
CA LYS A 268 -28.07 -12.63 -90.98
C LYS A 268 -26.86 -13.53 -91.16
N PHE A 269 -26.18 -13.88 -90.07
CA PHE A 269 -25.07 -14.84 -90.08
C PHE A 269 -25.51 -16.21 -90.59
N ARG A 270 -26.67 -16.73 -90.14
CA ARG A 270 -27.22 -18.00 -90.65
C ARG A 270 -27.52 -17.95 -92.15
N LYS A 271 -28.11 -16.85 -92.63
CA LYS A 271 -28.36 -16.64 -94.07
C LYS A 271 -27.06 -16.58 -94.87
N LEU A 272 -26.11 -15.75 -94.47
CA LEU A 272 -24.78 -15.68 -95.11
C LEU A 272 -24.08 -17.03 -95.13
N ASN A 273 -24.14 -17.77 -94.03
CA ASN A 273 -23.53 -19.10 -93.94
C ASN A 273 -24.22 -20.11 -94.88
N SER A 274 -25.54 -20.03 -95.04
CA SER A 274 -26.27 -20.86 -96.01
C SER A 274 -25.96 -20.48 -97.47
N GLU A 275 -25.86 -19.17 -97.77
CA GLU A 275 -25.47 -18.68 -99.09
C GLU A 275 -24.03 -19.08 -99.43
N PHE A 276 -23.12 -18.98 -98.46
CA PHE A 276 -21.74 -19.43 -98.60
C PHE A 276 -21.66 -20.93 -98.89
N ARG A 277 -22.43 -21.76 -98.15
CA ARG A 277 -22.51 -23.21 -98.44
C ARG A 277 -23.03 -23.51 -99.84
N GLN A 278 -24.09 -22.81 -100.29
CA GLN A 278 -24.62 -22.99 -101.65
C GLN A 278 -23.62 -22.55 -102.72
N MET A 279 -22.91 -21.43 -102.52
CA MET A 279 -21.85 -21.01 -103.43
C MET A 279 -20.70 -22.01 -103.48
N ASP A 280 -20.30 -22.55 -102.33
CA ASP A 280 -19.24 -23.57 -102.25
C ASP A 280 -19.66 -24.85 -103.00
N GLU A 281 -20.88 -25.34 -102.79
CA GLU A 281 -21.44 -26.47 -103.55
C GLU A 281 -21.48 -26.21 -105.06
N ARG A 282 -22.01 -25.05 -105.49
CA ARG A 282 -22.02 -24.66 -106.92
C ARG A 282 -20.61 -24.56 -107.49
N SER A 283 -19.65 -24.05 -106.72
CA SER A 283 -18.24 -23.96 -107.14
C SER A 283 -17.62 -25.35 -107.31
N ARG A 284 -17.93 -26.28 -106.41
CA ARG A 284 -17.49 -27.68 -106.47
C ARG A 284 -18.14 -28.43 -107.62
N GLU A 285 -19.41 -28.20 -107.91
CA GLU A 285 -20.11 -28.74 -109.07
C GLU A 285 -19.54 -28.19 -110.37
N ASN A 286 -19.32 -26.87 -110.47
CA ASN A 286 -18.66 -26.26 -111.63
C ASN A 286 -17.23 -26.78 -111.82
N LEU A 287 -16.47 -26.96 -110.74
CA LEU A 287 -15.14 -27.53 -110.80
C LEU A 287 -15.19 -28.99 -111.29
N ARG A 288 -16.13 -29.80 -110.78
CA ARG A 288 -16.36 -31.18 -111.24
C ARG A 288 -16.75 -31.22 -112.72
N ALA A 289 -17.65 -30.34 -113.17
CA ALA A 289 -18.05 -30.24 -114.57
C ALA A 289 -16.88 -29.82 -115.47
N LYS A 290 -16.09 -28.82 -115.06
CA LYS A 290 -14.86 -28.41 -115.77
C LYS A 290 -13.81 -29.52 -115.80
N LEU A 291 -13.61 -30.24 -114.70
CA LEU A 291 -12.72 -31.40 -114.64
C LEU A 291 -13.21 -32.54 -115.53
N ALA A 292 -14.52 -32.80 -115.60
CA ALA A 292 -15.10 -33.79 -116.51
C ALA A 292 -14.92 -33.38 -117.99
N ILE A 293 -15.12 -32.11 -118.32
CA ILE A 293 -14.84 -31.57 -119.66
C ILE A 293 -13.34 -31.70 -119.98
N LEU A 294 -12.45 -31.30 -119.07
CA LEU A 294 -11.00 -31.48 -119.25
C LEU A 294 -10.60 -32.96 -119.38
N ALA A 295 -11.26 -33.87 -118.65
CA ALA A 295 -11.07 -35.30 -118.78
C ALA A 295 -11.55 -35.83 -120.14
N SER A 296 -12.66 -35.32 -120.68
CA SER A 296 -13.14 -35.66 -122.04
C SER A 296 -12.27 -35.08 -123.17
N LEU A 297 -11.57 -33.96 -122.92
CA LEU A 297 -10.63 -33.34 -123.85
C LEU A 297 -9.22 -33.94 -123.78
N LYS A 298 -8.90 -34.66 -122.70
CA LYS A 298 -7.71 -35.51 -122.65
C LYS A 298 -7.92 -36.72 -123.56
N LYS A 299 -7.43 -36.60 -124.80
CA LYS A 299 -7.07 -37.77 -125.62
C LYS A 299 -6.17 -38.69 -124.78
N PRO A 300 -6.37 -40.01 -124.82
CA PRO A 300 -5.48 -40.96 -124.14
C PRO A 300 -4.11 -40.87 -124.81
N VAL A 301 -3.19 -40.14 -124.19
CA VAL A 301 -1.77 -40.21 -124.58
C VAL A 301 -1.24 -41.50 -124.01
N ALA A 302 -0.72 -42.31 -124.92
CA ALA A 302 -0.21 -43.63 -124.73
C ALA A 302 0.83 -43.74 -123.62
N ILE A 303 0.84 -44.92 -123.03
CA ILE A 303 1.77 -45.47 -122.05
C ILE A 303 3.22 -45.21 -122.49
N GLY A 304 3.99 -44.53 -121.62
CA GLY A 304 5.45 -44.40 -121.74
C GLY A 304 6.01 -43.62 -120.54
N PRO A 305 6.96 -44.17 -119.75
CA PRO A 305 7.43 -43.52 -118.53
C PRO A 305 8.61 -42.58 -118.81
N PRO A 306 8.75 -41.47 -118.08
CA PRO A 306 10.04 -40.80 -117.94
C PRO A 306 10.55 -40.80 -116.48
N PRO A 307 11.87 -40.62 -116.31
CA PRO A 307 12.67 -41.33 -115.30
C PRO A 307 13.10 -40.47 -114.10
N GLU A 308 13.64 -41.15 -113.09
CA GLU A 308 14.35 -40.63 -111.93
C GLU A 308 15.42 -39.57 -112.28
N VAL A 309 15.44 -38.47 -111.52
CA VAL A 309 16.62 -37.60 -111.41
C VAL A 309 16.94 -37.39 -109.93
N GLN A 310 17.95 -38.12 -109.49
CA GLN A 310 18.69 -37.92 -108.25
C GLN A 310 19.56 -36.66 -108.37
N ILE A 311 19.47 -35.74 -107.40
CA ILE A 311 20.40 -34.61 -107.29
C ILE A 311 21.39 -34.89 -106.16
N LYS A 312 22.64 -35.12 -106.56
CA LYS A 312 23.82 -35.28 -105.70
C LYS A 312 24.26 -33.93 -105.11
N GLN A 313 24.75 -34.01 -103.87
CA GLN A 313 25.33 -32.94 -103.05
C GLN A 313 26.68 -32.46 -103.59
N ILE A 314 26.96 -31.15 -103.45
CA ILE A 314 28.31 -30.56 -103.60
C ILE A 314 28.62 -29.71 -102.35
N ALA A 315 29.69 -30.14 -101.66
CA ALA A 315 30.61 -29.49 -100.72
C ALA A 315 30.19 -28.20 -99.96
N THR A 316 30.05 -28.35 -98.64
CA THR A 316 29.90 -27.29 -97.63
C THR A 316 31.25 -26.64 -97.30
N ALA A 317 31.36 -25.33 -97.50
CA ALA A 317 32.49 -24.52 -97.02
C ALA A 317 32.23 -23.96 -95.61
N ASP A 318 33.17 -24.19 -94.71
CA ASP A 318 33.57 -23.39 -93.53
C ASP A 318 32.47 -22.81 -92.57
N PRO A 319 32.22 -23.41 -91.38
CA PRO A 319 31.15 -22.99 -90.45
C PRO A 319 31.42 -21.69 -89.66
N LYS A 320 32.53 -20.97 -89.91
CA LYS A 320 32.84 -19.68 -89.26
C LYS A 320 32.55 -18.44 -90.11
N ARG A 321 31.99 -18.60 -91.32
CA ARG A 321 31.73 -17.47 -92.24
C ARG A 321 30.45 -16.67 -91.95
N TYR A 322 29.56 -17.19 -91.10
CA TYR A 322 28.23 -16.62 -90.84
C TYR A 322 27.95 -16.20 -89.39
N VAL A 323 28.96 -15.92 -88.57
CA VAL A 323 28.75 -15.16 -87.32
C VAL A 323 28.90 -13.67 -87.62
N ARG A 324 27.95 -13.12 -88.39
CA ARG A 324 27.76 -11.67 -88.43
C ARG A 324 26.86 -11.33 -87.25
N GLU A 325 27.38 -10.55 -86.30
CA GLU A 325 26.54 -9.96 -85.26
C GLU A 325 25.52 -9.08 -85.98
N THR A 326 24.24 -9.48 -85.96
CA THR A 326 23.17 -8.64 -86.49
C THR A 326 23.05 -7.39 -85.62
N GLU A 327 22.54 -6.30 -86.20
CA GLU A 327 22.26 -5.06 -85.47
C GLU A 327 21.39 -5.32 -84.21
N SER A 328 20.45 -6.28 -84.32
CA SER A 328 19.67 -6.79 -83.19
C SER A 328 20.49 -7.43 -82.06
N MET A 329 21.59 -8.12 -82.38
CA MET A 329 22.46 -8.75 -81.40
C MET A 329 23.36 -7.72 -80.69
N LEU A 330 23.77 -6.67 -81.40
CA LEU A 330 24.47 -5.51 -80.82
C LEU A 330 23.57 -4.75 -79.83
N ILE A 331 22.31 -4.48 -80.22
CA ILE A 331 21.31 -3.87 -79.35
C ILE A 331 21.06 -4.74 -78.12
N LEU A 332 20.95 -6.06 -78.28
CA LEU A 332 20.77 -6.98 -77.16
C LEU A 332 21.96 -6.96 -76.20
N LYS A 333 23.20 -6.86 -76.70
CA LYS A 333 24.40 -6.73 -75.85
C LYS A 333 24.45 -5.41 -75.08
N THR A 334 24.04 -4.30 -75.70
CA THR A 334 23.99 -3.00 -74.99
C THR A 334 22.92 -3.01 -73.92
N GLU A 335 21.75 -3.60 -74.20
CA GLU A 335 20.68 -3.79 -73.21
C GLU A 335 21.12 -4.72 -72.07
N LEU A 336 21.78 -5.84 -72.37
CA LEU A 336 22.30 -6.74 -71.33
C LEU A 336 23.32 -6.05 -70.42
N ARG A 337 24.22 -5.22 -70.96
CA ARG A 337 25.16 -4.42 -70.15
C ARG A 337 24.43 -3.38 -69.30
N SER A 338 23.35 -2.79 -69.80
CA SER A 338 22.50 -1.87 -69.04
C SER A 338 21.83 -2.59 -67.86
N ILE A 339 21.23 -3.75 -68.12
CA ILE A 339 20.59 -4.61 -67.13
C ILE A 339 21.61 -5.04 -66.07
N GLU A 340 22.81 -5.48 -66.47
CA GLU A 340 23.87 -5.86 -65.53
C GLU A 340 24.28 -4.70 -64.60
N LYS A 341 24.46 -3.49 -65.14
CA LYS A 341 24.74 -2.27 -64.35
C LYS A 341 23.60 -1.92 -63.39
N THR A 342 22.34 -2.17 -63.76
CA THR A 342 21.20 -1.94 -62.86
C THR A 342 21.15 -2.99 -61.74
N ILE A 343 21.41 -4.26 -62.03
CA ILE A 343 21.46 -5.34 -61.04
C ILE A 343 22.61 -5.11 -60.05
N GLN A 344 23.80 -4.68 -60.50
CA GLN A 344 24.91 -4.35 -59.61
C GLN A 344 24.58 -3.17 -58.68
N ARG A 345 23.92 -2.13 -59.19
CA ARG A 345 23.44 -1.00 -58.37
C ARG A 345 22.40 -1.44 -57.34
N LEU A 346 21.44 -2.28 -57.73
CA LEU A 346 20.42 -2.83 -56.82
C LEU A 346 21.04 -3.72 -55.75
N ARG A 347 22.04 -4.54 -56.12
CA ARG A 347 22.79 -5.38 -55.18
C ARG A 347 23.51 -4.56 -54.11
N LEU A 348 24.14 -3.44 -54.50
CA LEU A 348 24.78 -2.50 -53.56
C LEU A 348 23.74 -1.83 -52.63
N LYS A 349 22.63 -1.34 -53.18
CA LYS A 349 21.58 -0.68 -52.39
C LYS A 349 20.86 -1.61 -51.41
N THR A 350 20.69 -2.87 -51.78
CA THR A 350 20.01 -3.88 -50.94
C THR A 350 20.97 -4.73 -50.10
N LEU A 351 22.28 -4.44 -50.17
CA LEU A 351 23.34 -5.16 -49.48
C LEU A 351 23.28 -6.69 -49.65
N CYS A 352 22.93 -7.17 -50.86
CA CYS A 352 22.74 -8.60 -51.13
C CYS A 352 24.01 -9.27 -51.69
N SER A 353 24.19 -10.56 -51.39
CA SER A 353 25.35 -11.32 -51.88
C SER A 353 25.11 -11.88 -53.29
N GLN A 354 23.86 -12.22 -53.61
CA GLN A 354 23.45 -12.74 -54.91
C GLN A 354 22.30 -11.92 -55.51
N ALA A 355 22.22 -11.84 -56.83
CA ALA A 355 21.14 -11.13 -57.52
C ALA A 355 19.75 -11.74 -57.23
N LYS A 356 19.68 -13.05 -56.93
CA LYS A 356 18.44 -13.76 -56.58
C LYS A 356 17.83 -13.30 -55.24
N GLU A 357 18.64 -12.77 -54.34
CA GLU A 357 18.22 -12.34 -52.99
C GLU A 357 17.60 -10.93 -52.99
N ILE A 358 17.78 -10.16 -54.07
CA ILE A 358 17.33 -8.77 -54.16
C ILE A 358 15.81 -8.67 -53.99
N TYR A 359 15.04 -9.50 -54.70
CA TYR A 359 13.58 -9.42 -54.68
C TYR A 359 12.96 -9.83 -53.34
N PRO A 360 13.30 -10.99 -52.72
CA PRO A 360 12.80 -11.34 -51.39
C PRO A 360 13.11 -10.30 -50.32
N ARG A 361 14.30 -9.68 -50.39
CA ARG A 361 14.72 -8.71 -49.39
C ARG A 361 14.01 -7.37 -49.54
N ILE A 362 13.80 -6.91 -50.77
CA ILE A 362 12.97 -5.73 -51.04
C ILE A 362 11.54 -6.00 -50.57
N LYS A 363 10.98 -7.18 -50.85
CA LYS A 363 9.63 -7.55 -50.42
C LYS A 363 9.49 -7.49 -48.89
N ASN A 364 10.40 -8.14 -48.15
CA ASN A 364 10.40 -8.11 -46.69
C ASN A 364 10.62 -6.69 -46.14
N GLN A 365 11.45 -5.87 -46.80
CA GLN A 365 11.67 -4.49 -46.41
C GLN A 365 10.43 -3.62 -46.62
N VAL A 366 9.67 -3.85 -47.70
CA VAL A 366 8.38 -3.19 -47.94
C VAL A 366 7.37 -3.62 -46.89
N GLU A 367 7.21 -4.91 -46.62
CA GLU A 367 6.30 -5.43 -45.59
C GLU A 367 6.65 -4.89 -44.19
N ASN A 368 7.94 -4.87 -43.83
CA ASN A 368 8.40 -4.29 -42.57
C ASN A 368 8.13 -2.78 -42.49
N ASN A 369 8.28 -2.06 -43.61
CA ASN A 369 8.01 -0.63 -43.67
C ASN A 369 6.50 -0.35 -43.55
N GLU A 370 5.64 -1.15 -44.18
CA GLU A 370 4.19 -1.09 -44.00
C GLU A 370 3.79 -1.35 -42.55
N HIS A 371 4.39 -2.34 -41.90
CA HIS A 371 4.17 -2.60 -40.47
C HIS A 371 4.62 -1.43 -39.60
N LEU A 372 5.79 -0.84 -39.88
CA LEU A 372 6.28 0.36 -39.18
C LEU A 372 5.35 1.56 -39.38
N HIS A 373 4.86 1.79 -40.60
CA HIS A 373 3.89 2.84 -40.89
C HIS A 373 2.60 2.64 -40.10
N TYR A 374 2.07 1.42 -40.07
CA TYR A 374 0.90 1.08 -39.26
C TYR A 374 1.13 1.34 -37.77
N GLN A 375 2.30 0.96 -37.25
CA GLN A 375 2.65 1.20 -35.85
C GLN A 375 2.76 2.71 -35.53
N ILE A 376 3.36 3.49 -36.43
CA ILE A 376 3.45 4.95 -36.30
C ILE A 376 2.06 5.59 -36.31
N GLU A 377 1.16 5.15 -37.18
CA GLU A 377 -0.22 5.67 -37.21
C GLU A 377 -0.99 5.32 -35.94
N LYS A 378 -0.85 4.08 -35.45
CA LYS A 378 -1.44 3.64 -34.18
C LYS A 378 -0.93 4.50 -33.02
N ASP A 379 0.37 4.73 -32.94
CA ASP A 379 0.96 5.57 -31.89
C ASP A 379 0.52 7.03 -32.00
N ARG A 380 0.36 7.55 -33.24
CA ARG A 380 -0.20 8.87 -33.49
C ARG A 380 -1.65 8.97 -33.00
N GLN A 381 -2.49 7.97 -33.26
CA GLN A 381 -3.87 7.91 -32.78
C GLN A 381 -3.94 7.80 -31.24
N ASN A 382 -3.07 6.98 -30.63
CA ASN A 382 -2.97 6.88 -29.18
C ASN A 382 -2.58 8.22 -28.54
N ARG A 383 -1.61 8.93 -29.16
CA ARG A 383 -1.19 10.26 -28.70
C ARG A 383 -2.32 11.28 -28.81
N THR A 384 -3.06 11.32 -29.92
CA THR A 384 -4.20 12.25 -30.07
C THR A 384 -5.32 11.92 -29.08
N MET A 385 -5.61 10.63 -28.84
CA MET A 385 -6.55 10.21 -27.80
C MET A 385 -6.11 10.69 -26.42
N LEU A 386 -4.83 10.57 -26.08
CA LEU A 386 -4.30 11.01 -24.79
C LEU A 386 -4.40 12.53 -24.62
N ILE A 387 -4.08 13.30 -25.67
CA ILE A 387 -4.26 14.75 -25.70
C ILE A 387 -5.74 15.13 -25.48
N ASN A 388 -6.66 14.42 -26.13
CA ASN A 388 -8.10 14.67 -25.96
C ASN A 388 -8.57 14.33 -24.54
N LYS A 389 -8.13 13.21 -23.96
CA LYS A 389 -8.40 12.88 -22.56
C LYS A 389 -7.90 13.95 -21.61
N MET A 390 -6.69 14.48 -21.84
CA MET A 390 -6.13 15.56 -21.04
C MET A 390 -6.96 16.85 -21.16
N LYS A 391 -7.43 17.19 -22.37
CA LYS A 391 -8.35 18.33 -22.59
C LYS A 391 -9.67 18.13 -21.84
N TYR A 392 -10.30 16.96 -21.94
CA TYR A 392 -11.55 16.67 -21.24
C TYR A 392 -11.39 16.71 -19.72
N ALA A 393 -10.30 16.13 -19.20
CA ALA A 393 -9.99 16.20 -17.78
C ALA A 393 -9.76 17.65 -17.31
N SER A 394 -9.09 18.48 -18.13
CA SER A 394 -8.91 19.91 -17.84
C SER A 394 -10.24 20.66 -17.80
N VAL A 395 -11.12 20.42 -18.78
CA VAL A 395 -12.47 21.02 -18.81
C VAL A 395 -13.27 20.56 -17.61
N MET A 396 -13.25 19.26 -17.28
CA MET A 396 -13.96 18.71 -16.12
C MET A 396 -13.41 19.25 -14.80
N LYS A 397 -12.08 19.43 -14.69
CA LYS A 397 -11.46 20.13 -13.57
C LYS A 397 -11.96 21.57 -13.48
N GLY A 398 -12.06 22.29 -14.60
CA GLY A 398 -12.64 23.63 -14.66
C GLY A 398 -14.10 23.67 -14.23
N VAL A 399 -14.91 22.72 -14.70
CA VAL A 399 -16.32 22.57 -14.30
C VAL A 399 -16.43 22.23 -12.81
N LEU A 400 -15.57 21.39 -12.26
CA LEU A 400 -15.57 21.06 -10.82
C LEU A 400 -15.11 22.24 -9.95
N LEU A 401 -14.14 23.03 -10.41
CA LEU A 401 -13.71 24.26 -9.75
C LEU A 401 -14.81 25.34 -9.78
N ASN A 402 -15.56 25.40 -10.88
CA ASN A 402 -16.59 26.41 -11.10
C ASN A 402 -18.01 25.96 -10.70
N ASN A 403 -18.24 24.67 -10.42
CA ASN A 403 -19.44 24.15 -9.76
C ASN A 403 -19.34 24.44 -8.26
N LEU A 404 -19.32 25.72 -7.91
CA LEU A 404 -19.63 26.17 -6.57
C LEU A 404 -21.15 26.10 -6.40
N SER A 405 -21.63 24.92 -6.00
CA SER A 405 -22.97 24.82 -5.38
C SER A 405 -22.97 25.72 -4.15
N GLU A 406 -24.07 26.43 -3.90
CA GLU A 406 -24.26 27.23 -2.67
C GLU A 406 -24.00 26.41 -1.41
N GLU A 407 -24.29 25.09 -1.45
CA GLU A 407 -23.99 24.15 -0.37
C GLU A 407 -22.49 23.97 -0.11
N GLU A 408 -21.65 23.99 -1.16
CA GLU A 408 -20.19 23.84 -1.00
C GLU A 408 -19.56 25.15 -0.52
N ILE A 409 -20.10 26.30 -0.93
CA ILE A 409 -19.72 27.61 -0.35
C ILE A 409 -20.04 27.63 1.15
N ASN A 410 -21.27 27.28 1.53
CA ASN A 410 -21.69 27.22 2.93
C ASN A 410 -20.84 26.23 3.74
N ARG A 411 -20.46 25.10 3.15
CA ARG A 411 -19.54 24.13 3.77
C ARG A 411 -18.15 24.72 3.98
N LEU A 412 -17.60 25.42 2.99
CA LEU A 412 -16.29 26.05 3.09
C LEU A 412 -16.26 27.19 4.11
N GLU A 413 -17.33 27.99 4.21
CA GLU A 413 -17.49 29.01 5.24
C GLU A 413 -17.58 28.39 6.63
N ARG A 414 -18.39 27.34 6.81
CA ARG A 414 -18.45 26.60 8.07
C ARG A 414 -17.09 26.04 8.47
N ILE A 415 -16.29 25.54 7.53
CA ILE A 415 -14.93 25.07 7.81
C ILE A 415 -14.03 26.22 8.26
N LYS A 416 -14.15 27.41 7.66
CA LYS A 416 -13.39 28.60 8.09
C LYS A 416 -13.79 29.04 9.49
N ASP A 417 -15.07 29.03 9.82
CA ASP A 417 -15.55 29.41 11.16
C ASP A 417 -15.13 28.39 12.22
N LEU A 418 -15.22 27.09 11.92
CA LEU A 418 -14.72 26.04 12.80
C LEU A 418 -13.21 26.17 13.05
N LYS A 419 -12.43 26.53 12.02
CA LYS A 419 -10.99 26.80 12.19
C LYS A 419 -10.72 28.02 13.06
N ARG A 420 -11.59 29.03 13.03
CA ARG A 420 -11.46 30.23 13.88
C ARG A 420 -11.78 29.90 15.34
N ILE A 421 -12.84 29.12 15.57
CA ILE A 421 -13.21 28.65 16.92
C ILE A 421 -12.10 27.79 17.51
N LEU A 422 -11.58 26.83 16.74
CA LEU A 422 -10.51 25.95 17.20
C LEU A 422 -9.23 26.71 17.57
N LYS A 423 -8.87 27.75 16.80
CA LYS A 423 -7.74 28.63 17.17
C LYS A 423 -8.00 29.39 18.48
N GLY A 424 -9.21 29.90 18.68
CA GLY A 424 -9.58 30.57 19.93
C GLY A 424 -9.51 29.61 21.13
N ASP A 425 -9.95 28.36 20.96
CA ASP A 425 -9.85 27.33 21.99
C ASP A 425 -8.39 26.95 22.29
N GLU A 426 -7.53 26.85 21.27
CA GLU A 426 -6.09 26.60 21.42
C GLU A 426 -5.38 27.75 22.17
N GLU A 427 -5.72 29.00 21.85
CA GLU A 427 -5.19 30.19 22.55
C GLU A 427 -5.62 30.19 24.02
N PHE A 428 -6.90 29.88 24.30
CA PHE A 428 -7.41 29.77 25.67
C PHE A 428 -6.75 28.61 26.46
N GLU A 429 -6.51 27.47 25.82
CA GLU A 429 -5.79 26.36 26.44
C GLU A 429 -4.34 26.77 26.79
N GLN A 430 -3.66 27.50 25.90
CA GLN A 430 -2.31 28.00 26.17
C GLN A 430 -2.29 28.97 27.35
N GLU A 431 -3.21 29.95 27.39
CA GLU A 431 -3.33 30.90 28.50
C GLU A 431 -3.61 30.20 29.83
N THR A 432 -4.49 29.20 29.85
CA THR A 432 -4.79 28.45 31.08
C THR A 432 -3.62 27.60 31.55
N VAL A 433 -2.88 26.96 30.64
CA VAL A 433 -1.66 26.21 30.97
C VAL A 433 -0.58 27.15 31.53
N GLU A 434 -0.39 28.32 30.93
CA GLU A 434 0.55 29.32 31.42
C GLU A 434 0.15 29.83 32.81
N HIS A 435 -1.14 30.12 33.03
CA HIS A 435 -1.66 30.48 34.34
C HIS A 435 -1.43 29.39 35.40
N ILE A 436 -1.64 28.11 35.06
CA ILE A 436 -1.37 26.97 35.97
C ILE A 436 0.13 26.86 36.28
N LYS A 437 1.01 27.01 35.28
CA LYS A 437 2.47 26.99 35.47
C LYS A 437 2.93 28.11 36.39
N ASN A 438 2.52 29.34 36.11
CA ASN A 438 2.86 30.51 36.93
C ASN A 438 2.41 30.34 38.40
N ARG A 439 1.21 29.78 38.60
CA ARG A 439 0.70 29.47 39.94
C ARG A 439 1.48 28.32 40.60
N GLY A 440 1.84 27.29 39.84
CA GLY A 440 2.70 26.19 40.29
C GLY A 440 4.07 26.69 40.77
N ASP A 441 4.72 27.55 39.97
CA ASP A 441 6.02 28.15 40.30
C ASP A 441 5.93 29.02 41.56
N ALA A 442 4.87 29.80 41.71
CA ALA A 442 4.61 30.56 42.93
C ALA A 442 4.45 29.66 44.16
N PHE A 443 3.73 28.54 44.06
CA PHE A 443 3.60 27.57 45.15
C PHE A 443 4.92 26.91 45.53
N VAL A 444 5.74 26.56 44.53
CA VAL A 444 7.08 26.01 44.76
C VAL A 444 7.96 27.04 45.47
N LEU A 445 7.94 28.30 45.02
CA LEU A 445 8.69 29.38 45.65
C LEU A 445 8.24 29.59 47.10
N ILE A 446 6.94 29.65 47.37
CA ILE A 446 6.40 29.76 48.74
C ILE A 446 6.87 28.59 49.59
N ARG A 447 6.79 27.35 49.08
CA ARG A 447 7.25 26.16 49.80
C ARG A 447 8.73 26.23 50.15
N ILE A 448 9.60 26.59 49.20
CA ILE A 448 11.04 26.73 49.43
C ILE A 448 11.33 27.82 50.46
N ARG A 449 10.65 28.98 50.38
CA ARG A 449 10.83 30.07 51.33
C ARG A 449 10.38 29.69 52.74
N LEU A 450 9.26 28.98 52.87
CA LEU A 450 8.80 28.47 54.17
C LEU A 450 9.77 27.45 54.76
N TRP A 451 10.33 26.57 53.93
CA TRP A 451 11.38 25.64 54.35
C TRP A 451 12.65 26.36 54.81
N ASN A 452 13.09 27.40 54.09
CA ASN A 452 14.22 28.23 54.50
C ASN A 452 13.96 28.89 55.88
N LEU A 453 12.74 29.33 56.16
CA LEU A 453 12.39 29.89 57.47
C LEU A 453 12.39 28.83 58.58
N ILE A 454 11.90 27.61 58.31
CA ILE A 454 11.97 26.50 59.27
C ILE A 454 13.42 26.10 59.56
N GLU A 455 14.26 26.13 58.54
CA GLU A 455 15.68 25.81 58.63
C GLU A 455 16.43 26.83 59.50
N ILE A 456 16.14 28.13 59.34
CA ILE A 456 16.67 29.17 60.24
C ILE A 456 16.21 28.92 61.68
N LEU A 457 15.00 28.40 61.88
CA LEU A 457 14.43 28.07 63.19
C LEU A 457 14.70 26.62 63.63
N ARG A 458 15.69 25.94 63.05
CA ARG A 458 15.99 24.51 63.28
C ARG A 458 16.20 24.15 64.75
N HIS A 459 16.70 25.08 65.57
CA HIS A 459 17.01 24.85 66.98
C HIS A 459 15.86 25.16 67.94
N ILE A 460 14.72 25.66 67.45
CA ILE A 460 13.60 26.08 68.28
C ILE A 460 12.52 25.00 68.29
N ASP A 461 12.00 24.72 69.49
CA ASP A 461 10.94 23.72 69.73
C ASP A 461 11.29 22.32 69.22
N ARG A 462 12.41 21.79 69.70
CA ARG A 462 12.91 20.48 69.31
C ARG A 462 12.56 19.44 70.37
N ASP A 463 11.72 18.48 70.01
CA ASP A 463 11.71 17.21 70.72
C ASP A 463 13.07 16.53 70.45
N PRO A 464 13.75 15.96 71.45
CA PRO A 464 14.96 15.19 71.21
C PRO A 464 14.60 13.98 70.34
N LYS A 465 14.73 14.14 69.02
CA LYS A 465 14.58 13.05 68.07
C LYS A 465 15.80 12.16 68.25
N MET A 466 15.69 11.19 69.16
CA MET A 466 16.60 10.06 69.18
C MET A 466 16.38 9.31 67.87
N PHE A 467 17.25 9.54 66.90
CA PHE A 467 17.32 8.64 65.76
C PHE A 467 17.73 7.29 66.35
N ARG A 468 16.81 6.32 66.35
CA ARG A 468 17.20 4.93 66.51
C ARG A 468 18.01 4.60 65.26
N SER A 469 19.33 4.79 65.33
CA SER A 469 20.24 4.31 64.31
C SER A 469 19.95 2.83 64.13
N GLN A 470 19.40 2.46 62.97
CA GLN A 470 19.26 1.06 62.62
C GLN A 470 20.66 0.58 62.26
N TYR A 471 21.38 0.11 63.28
CA TYR A 471 22.67 -0.50 63.07
C TYR A 471 22.49 -1.73 62.17
N PRO A 472 23.18 -1.79 61.02
CA PRO A 472 23.02 -2.89 60.06
C PRO A 472 23.42 -4.25 60.64
N ASN A 473 24.10 -4.28 61.78
CA ASN A 473 24.52 -5.51 62.46
C ASN A 473 24.37 -5.39 63.99
N SER A 474 23.99 -6.48 64.66
CA SER A 474 23.67 -6.48 66.10
C SER A 474 24.87 -6.20 67.02
N TYR A 475 26.10 -6.40 66.52
CA TYR A 475 27.34 -6.14 67.27
C TYR A 475 27.58 -4.66 67.55
N LEU A 476 27.09 -3.76 66.69
CA LEU A 476 27.17 -2.31 66.88
C LEU A 476 26.14 -1.78 67.90
N LYS A 477 25.27 -2.65 68.44
CA LYS A 477 24.38 -2.32 69.56
C LYS A 477 25.01 -2.54 70.94
N LEU A 478 26.26 -3.00 71.01
CA LEU A 478 26.97 -3.19 72.28
C LEU A 478 27.16 -1.83 72.98
N PRO A 479 27.02 -1.75 74.32
CA PRO A 479 26.95 -0.48 75.04
C PRO A 479 28.12 0.48 74.78
N LEU A 480 29.33 -0.05 74.57
CA LEU A 480 30.57 0.71 74.37
C LEU A 480 30.81 1.14 72.91
N LEU A 481 30.03 0.61 71.96
CA LEU A 481 30.14 0.90 70.51
C LEU A 481 28.89 1.60 69.95
N LYS A 482 27.97 2.01 70.82
CA LYS A 482 26.80 2.81 70.43
C LYS A 482 27.25 4.23 70.11
N PHE A 483 27.25 4.56 68.83
CA PHE A 483 27.43 5.94 68.37
C PHE A 483 26.29 6.86 68.84
N ASP A 484 25.16 6.29 69.30
CA ASP A 484 24.04 7.00 69.92
C ASP A 484 24.40 7.69 71.27
N LEU A 485 25.52 7.32 71.91
CA LEU A 485 25.98 7.94 73.16
C LEU A 485 26.77 9.24 72.94
N HIS A 486 27.13 9.56 71.70
CA HIS A 486 27.72 10.85 71.39
C HIS A 486 26.59 11.86 71.22
N ASN A 487 26.54 12.87 72.09
CA ASN A 487 25.66 14.03 71.91
C ASN A 487 26.14 14.81 70.68
N VAL A 488 25.74 14.35 69.50
CA VAL A 488 26.00 15.06 68.25
C VAL A 488 25.06 16.27 68.24
N TYR A 489 25.59 17.44 68.60
CA TYR A 489 24.87 18.72 68.54
C TYR A 489 24.49 19.13 67.11
N ALA A 490 24.99 18.42 66.08
CA ALA A 490 24.58 18.65 64.70
C ALA A 490 23.11 18.23 64.51
N ALA A 491 22.27 19.22 64.24
CA ALA A 491 20.86 19.00 63.98
C ALA A 491 20.66 18.56 62.52
N PRO A 492 20.25 17.31 62.23
CA PRO A 492 19.92 16.92 60.86
C PRO A 492 18.69 17.68 60.34
N PRO A 493 18.60 17.90 59.02
CA PRO A 493 17.42 18.47 58.39
C PRO A 493 16.16 17.67 58.73
N GLU A 494 15.03 18.36 58.91
CA GLU A 494 13.72 17.70 58.96
C GLU A 494 13.41 17.08 57.58
N LEU A 495 12.66 15.96 57.56
CA LEU A 495 12.24 15.32 56.31
C LEU A 495 11.43 16.31 55.47
N TYR A 496 11.68 16.34 54.16
CA TYR A 496 11.04 17.27 53.24
C TYR A 496 9.53 16.98 53.13
N GLU A 497 8.73 17.69 53.90
CA GLU A 497 7.27 17.65 53.84
C GLU A 497 6.78 18.57 52.70
N GLU A 498 5.81 18.09 51.91
CA GLU A 498 5.35 18.75 50.68
C GLU A 498 4.13 19.66 50.89
N ASP A 499 3.43 19.47 52.00
CA ASP A 499 2.17 20.13 52.34
C ASP A 499 2.41 21.52 52.97
N THR A 500 2.12 22.59 52.22
CA THR A 500 2.43 23.98 52.59
C THR A 500 1.71 24.45 53.86
N GLU A 501 0.52 23.92 54.14
CA GLU A 501 -0.26 24.31 55.32
C GLU A 501 0.32 23.71 56.61
N LYS A 502 0.81 22.47 56.54
CA LYS A 502 1.51 21.83 57.66
C LYS A 502 2.83 22.51 57.97
N ILE A 503 3.61 22.83 56.92
CA ILE A 503 4.85 23.62 57.02
C ILE A 503 4.56 24.97 57.70
N MET A 504 3.52 25.67 57.26
CA MET A 504 3.11 26.96 57.84
C MET A 504 2.70 26.84 59.32
N ASN A 505 1.95 25.80 59.68
CA ASN A 505 1.53 25.58 61.07
C ASN A 505 2.71 25.23 61.98
N LEU A 506 3.69 24.45 61.49
CA LEU A 506 4.93 24.15 62.20
C LEU A 506 5.77 25.42 62.41
N LEU A 507 5.89 26.26 61.38
CA LEU A 507 6.56 27.55 61.45
C LEU A 507 5.92 28.47 62.49
N LYS A 508 4.58 28.64 62.45
CA LYS A 508 3.83 29.43 63.44
C LYS A 508 4.10 28.96 64.86
N ARG A 509 4.14 27.64 65.10
CA ARG A 509 4.44 27.06 66.41
C ARG A 509 5.86 27.39 66.88
N LYS A 510 6.86 27.22 66.02
CA LYS A 510 8.27 27.53 66.33
C LYS A 510 8.45 29.02 66.62
N VAL A 511 7.92 29.91 65.78
CA VAL A 511 7.98 31.36 65.97
C VAL A 511 7.28 31.78 67.27
N TYR A 512 6.10 31.22 67.58
CA TYR A 512 5.38 31.50 68.82
C TYR A 512 6.21 31.13 70.05
N LYS A 513 6.85 29.95 70.05
CA LYS A 513 7.72 29.53 71.16
C LYS A 513 8.98 30.39 71.29
N LEU A 514 9.59 30.78 70.17
CA LEU A 514 10.71 31.73 70.16
C LEU A 514 10.31 33.09 70.74
N MET A 515 9.17 33.64 70.32
CA MET A 515 8.71 34.93 70.85
C MET A 515 8.36 34.84 72.34
N LYS A 516 7.80 33.71 72.80
CA LYS A 516 7.52 33.47 74.21
C LYS A 516 8.80 33.38 75.04
N SER A 517 9.83 32.66 74.57
CA SER A 517 11.13 32.59 75.25
C SER A 517 11.87 33.93 75.22
N TYR A 518 11.79 34.66 74.11
CA TYR A 518 12.39 35.99 73.98
C TYR A 518 11.83 37.00 74.98
N LYS A 519 10.50 36.98 75.21
CA LYS A 519 9.85 37.84 76.22
C LYS A 519 10.26 37.51 77.66
N ALA A 520 10.73 36.29 77.92
CA ALA A 520 11.13 35.83 79.26
C ALA A 520 12.59 36.17 79.63
N ILE A 521 13.43 36.56 78.67
CA ILE A 521 14.87 36.80 78.87
C ILE A 521 15.12 38.28 79.20
N LYS A 522 15.74 38.57 80.36
CA LYS A 522 16.23 39.92 80.72
C LYS A 522 17.53 40.23 79.96
N ARG A 523 17.83 41.52 79.72
CA ARG A 523 18.98 41.96 78.90
C ARG A 523 20.34 41.42 79.40
N SER A 524 20.55 41.21 80.71
CA SER A 524 21.82 40.72 81.26
C SER A 524 22.11 39.23 81.00
N ASP A 525 21.09 38.41 80.72
CA ASP A 525 21.29 36.99 80.43
C ASP A 525 21.75 36.72 78.99
N LYS A 526 21.60 37.71 78.10
CA LYS A 526 22.01 37.58 76.69
C LYS A 526 23.53 37.46 76.55
N ASP A 527 24.29 38.31 77.25
CA ASP A 527 25.75 38.31 77.16
C ASP A 527 26.35 37.07 77.84
N ASN A 528 25.82 36.68 79.01
CA ASN A 528 26.21 35.44 79.70
C ASN A 528 25.87 34.16 78.92
N SER A 529 24.80 34.16 78.11
CA SER A 529 24.42 32.98 77.32
C SER A 529 25.37 32.73 76.14
N ARG A 530 25.94 33.79 75.55
CA ARG A 530 26.96 33.67 74.49
C ARG A 530 28.24 33.04 75.02
N GLU A 531 28.65 33.47 76.21
CA GLU A 531 29.86 32.99 76.88
C GLU A 531 29.69 31.54 77.37
N LYS A 532 28.53 31.20 77.94
CA LYS A 532 28.17 29.82 78.29
C LYS A 532 28.17 28.88 77.08
N TYR A 533 27.57 29.29 75.97
CA TYR A 533 27.58 28.49 74.73
C TYR A 533 29.00 28.31 74.19
N HIS A 534 29.83 29.35 74.23
CA HIS A 534 31.22 29.28 73.77
C HIS A 534 32.06 28.33 74.64
N ILE A 535 31.87 28.37 75.96
CA ILE A 535 32.53 27.47 76.91
C ILE A 535 32.06 26.02 76.73
N GLU A 536 30.76 25.77 76.56
CA GLU A 536 30.23 24.42 76.27
C GLU A 536 30.75 23.87 74.93
N PHE A 537 30.84 24.71 73.90
CA PHE A 537 31.37 24.33 72.60
C PHE A 537 32.86 23.94 72.68
N LEU A 538 33.68 24.74 73.37
CA LEU A 538 35.10 24.41 73.57
C LEU A 538 35.28 23.12 74.39
N ASN A 539 34.43 22.89 75.39
CA ASN A 539 34.44 21.64 76.16
C ASN A 539 34.08 20.40 75.32
N THR A 540 33.26 20.54 74.27
CA THR A 540 32.98 19.42 73.36
C THR A 540 34.12 19.08 72.41
N ILE A 541 35.04 20.02 72.14
CA ILE A 541 36.23 19.79 71.31
C ILE A 541 37.34 19.09 72.12
N ASN A 542 37.47 19.42 73.41
CA ASN A 542 38.54 18.91 74.27
C ASN A 542 38.34 17.45 74.76
N TYR A 543 37.22 16.79 74.46
CA TYR A 543 36.92 15.42 74.94
C TYR A 543 37.45 14.30 74.04
N ASN A 544 38.28 14.61 73.03
CA ASN A 544 38.80 13.62 72.09
C ASN A 544 40.35 13.54 72.13
N PRO A 545 40.95 12.88 73.14
CA PRO A 545 42.40 12.78 73.29
C PRO A 545 43.05 11.70 72.40
N TYR A 546 42.37 11.17 71.38
CA TYR A 546 42.84 10.06 70.52
C TYR A 546 42.81 10.38 69.02
N ILE A 547 43.13 11.61 68.64
CA ILE A 547 43.57 11.88 67.27
C ILE A 547 45.04 12.26 67.37
N ASP A 548 45.90 11.23 67.48
CA ASP A 548 47.29 11.35 67.08
C ASP A 548 47.29 11.67 65.57
N GLU A 549 47.91 12.79 65.21
CA GLU A 549 47.98 13.27 63.83
C GLU A 549 49.03 12.52 62.97
N ASP A 550 49.57 11.39 63.43
CA ASP A 550 50.79 10.80 62.83
C ASP A 550 50.74 9.31 62.40
N GLU A 551 49.56 8.67 62.27
CA GLU A 551 49.46 7.37 61.57
C GLU A 551 49.14 7.52 60.08
N GLY A 552 50.04 8.22 59.38
CA GLY A 552 50.21 8.09 57.95
C GLY A 552 50.98 6.81 57.62
N HIS A 553 50.37 5.94 56.81
CA HIS A 553 51.00 4.85 56.07
C HIS A 553 51.54 3.63 56.86
N GLY A 554 50.80 2.52 56.81
CA GLY A 554 51.38 1.21 57.13
C GLY A 554 50.39 0.11 57.47
N ALA A 555 49.50 -0.27 56.56
CA ALA A 555 48.79 -1.55 56.71
C ALA A 555 48.64 -2.26 55.36
N ILE A 556 49.16 -3.47 55.36
CA ILE A 556 49.39 -4.37 54.23
C ILE A 556 48.12 -4.55 53.38
N VAL A 557 48.32 -4.45 52.07
CA VAL A 557 47.32 -4.52 51.01
C VAL A 557 46.66 -5.90 50.99
N GLY A 558 45.41 -5.96 51.46
CA GLY A 558 44.48 -7.05 51.18
C GLY A 558 43.56 -6.66 50.02
N GLU A 559 43.42 -7.55 49.04
CA GLU A 559 42.73 -7.36 47.77
C GLU A 559 41.24 -6.90 47.90
N ASP A 560 40.64 -7.09 49.08
CA ASP A 560 39.26 -6.71 49.41
C ASP A 560 39.07 -5.21 49.79
N LEU A 561 40.16 -4.49 50.11
CA LEU A 561 40.09 -3.06 50.42
C LEU A 561 40.05 -2.17 49.16
N LEU A 562 40.51 -2.69 48.01
CA LEU A 562 40.45 -2.01 46.71
C LEU A 562 39.00 -1.85 46.21
N GLN A 563 38.10 -2.76 46.60
CA GLN A 563 36.68 -2.66 46.27
C GLN A 563 35.93 -1.70 47.21
N ALA A 564 36.31 -1.63 48.49
CA ALA A 564 35.77 -0.65 49.43
C ALA A 564 36.28 0.78 49.14
N GLN A 565 37.54 0.95 48.72
CA GLN A 565 38.07 2.23 48.26
C GLN A 565 37.45 2.71 46.95
N LYS A 566 37.07 1.81 46.02
CA LYS A 566 36.30 2.21 44.82
C LYS A 566 34.91 2.76 45.16
N THR A 567 34.29 2.31 46.24
CA THR A 567 33.00 2.86 46.71
C THR A 567 33.15 4.15 47.51
N LEU A 568 34.29 4.37 48.18
CA LEU A 568 34.59 5.61 48.92
C LEU A 568 35.28 6.69 48.06
N ALA A 569 35.82 6.34 46.90
CA ALA A 569 36.42 7.28 45.94
C ALA A 569 35.42 8.31 45.36
N ASN A 570 34.12 8.07 45.51
CA ASN A 570 33.07 9.04 45.14
C ASN A 570 32.74 10.04 46.24
N ILE A 571 33.35 9.93 47.43
CA ILE A 571 33.18 10.89 48.52
C ILE A 571 34.46 11.71 48.61
N PRO A 572 34.46 12.98 48.14
CA PRO A 572 35.67 13.77 48.12
C PRO A 572 36.13 14.08 49.54
N ASP A 573 37.43 13.95 49.79
CA ASP A 573 38.04 14.27 51.09
C ASP A 573 38.01 15.80 51.35
N ARG A 574 38.10 16.24 52.62
CA ARG A 574 37.98 17.67 53.01
C ARG A 574 38.92 18.59 52.22
N LYS A 575 40.14 18.13 51.91
CA LYS A 575 41.09 18.87 51.06
C LYS A 575 40.61 18.99 49.62
N GLN A 576 40.01 17.93 49.07
CA GLN A 576 39.46 17.90 47.72
C GLN A 576 38.19 18.76 47.61
N ILE A 577 37.30 18.70 48.61
CA ILE A 577 36.12 19.59 48.69
C ILE A 577 36.57 21.05 48.75
N LYS A 578 37.55 21.40 49.59
CA LYS A 578 38.09 22.77 49.65
C LYS A 578 38.69 23.22 48.32
N ALA A 579 39.43 22.36 47.62
CA ALA A 579 40.00 22.67 46.32
C ALA A 579 38.94 22.83 45.22
N GLN A 580 37.87 22.02 45.24
CA GLN A 580 36.75 22.15 44.32
C GLN A 580 35.90 23.39 44.62
N SER A 581 35.65 23.70 45.89
CA SER A 581 35.00 24.94 46.31
C SER A 581 35.80 26.18 45.94
N SER A 582 37.13 26.18 46.11
CA SER A 582 37.95 27.33 45.71
C SER A 582 37.95 27.50 44.19
N ARG A 583 38.04 26.40 43.42
CA ARG A 583 37.91 26.44 41.95
C ARG A 583 36.56 27.01 41.49
N LEU A 584 35.45 26.60 42.10
CA LEU A 584 34.13 27.14 41.77
C LEU A 584 34.02 28.64 42.06
N VAL A 585 34.61 29.10 43.17
CA VAL A 585 34.64 30.54 43.50
C VAL A 585 35.53 31.31 42.52
N GLU A 586 36.68 30.77 42.13
CA GLU A 586 37.56 31.37 41.12
C GLU A 586 36.90 31.40 39.73
N ASP A 587 36.17 30.36 39.34
CA ASP A 587 35.47 30.30 38.05
C ASP A 587 34.27 31.24 38.01
N HIS A 588 33.56 31.42 39.13
CA HIS A 588 32.52 32.45 39.25
C HIS A 588 33.10 33.87 39.25
N ALA A 589 34.22 34.11 39.94
CA ALA A 589 34.89 35.41 39.91
C ALA A 589 35.39 35.78 38.49
N LYS A 590 35.88 34.79 37.72
CA LYS A 590 36.28 34.99 36.31
C LYS A 590 35.11 35.25 35.35
N LEU A 591 33.90 34.83 35.71
CA LEU A 591 32.69 35.12 34.94
C LEU A 591 32.16 36.53 35.20
N ASP A 592 32.38 37.08 36.39
CA ASP A 592 32.00 38.47 36.74
C ASP A 592 33.00 39.52 36.21
N GLU A 593 34.21 39.11 35.81
CA GLU A 593 35.22 39.98 35.16
C GLU A 593 35.15 40.01 33.62
N ARG A 594 34.18 39.30 33.01
CA ARG A 594 33.86 39.36 31.57
C ARG A 594 32.56 40.10 31.35
#